data_AF-A0A1V6JBS3-F1
#
_entry.id   AF-A0A1V6JBS3-F1
#
_cell.length_a   1.000
_cell.length_b   1.000
_cell.length_c   1.000
_cell.angle_alpha   90.00
_cell.angle_beta   90.00
_cell.angle_gamma   90.00
#
_symmetry.space_group_name_H-M   'P 1'
#
loop_
_entity.id
_entity.type
_entity.pdbx_description
1 polymer ?
#
loop_
_entity_poly.entity_id
_entity_poly.type
_entity_poly.pdbx_seq_one_letter_code
_entity_poly.pdbx_strand_id
1 'polypeptide(L)'
;MELALPDPITNYNRQIARQRYLRRAEQVLGHHPGFNLAYWRRIVRASDRVDRLGRHWGWSADQVKLTKALLITRMACVFIDHLIQRMKQAGIIPPHPDEPHLEWERQYRNFLLMFLRTPEIKDRREIVKNMQRLHRYTTPPVSLLEFRQRHWRWFAALMPSLLASPNPNTLFIRRQLHLDGPPVAAARRICFTAALYSDIQERAYRQQWMYAYSDCMLRLYDRLRATPQVLAAIIALD
;
A
#
# COMPACT_ATOMS: atom_id res chain seq x y z
N MET A 1 -13.55 3.92 -18.14
CA MET A 1 -13.61 2.98 -17.00
C MET A 1 -12.26 3.07 -16.30
N GLU A 2 -12.18 3.76 -15.16
CA GLU A 2 -10.90 4.01 -14.47
C GLU A 2 -10.33 2.70 -13.91
N LEU A 3 -9.12 2.35 -14.37
CA LEU A 3 -8.38 1.19 -13.88
C LEU A 3 -7.82 1.52 -12.49
N ALA A 4 -8.56 1.14 -11.45
CA ALA A 4 -8.13 1.27 -10.07
C ALA A 4 -6.84 0.46 -9.82
N LEU A 5 -5.74 1.17 -9.53
CA LEU A 5 -4.47 0.56 -9.12
C LEU A 5 -4.61 -0.10 -7.73
N PRO A 6 -4.04 -1.30 -7.50
CA PRO A 6 -4.17 -2.00 -6.22
C PRO A 6 -3.22 -1.50 -5.13
N ASP A 7 -3.77 -1.15 -3.96
CA ASP A 7 -3.14 -0.62 -2.73
C ASP A 7 -1.81 -1.28 -2.27
N PRO A 8 -0.72 -0.49 -2.07
CA PRO A 8 0.55 -0.91 -1.50
C PRO A 8 0.73 -0.43 -0.03
N ILE A 9 0.07 -1.14 0.88
CA ILE A 9 0.58 -1.62 2.19
C ILE A 9 1.20 -0.60 3.18
N THR A 10 0.53 -0.44 4.34
CA THR A 10 1.15 -0.40 5.70
C THR A 10 0.22 -1.01 6.78
N ASN A 11 0.83 -1.56 7.84
CA ASN A 11 0.37 -2.16 9.12
C ASN A 11 -1.03 -2.84 9.31
N TYR A 12 -2.12 -2.44 8.67
CA TYR A 12 -3.47 -3.01 8.89
C TYR A 12 -3.99 -3.90 7.76
N ASN A 13 -3.18 -4.10 6.72
CA ASN A 13 -3.22 -5.40 6.03
C ASN A 13 -3.08 -6.57 7.04
N ARG A 14 -2.56 -6.36 8.25
CA ARG A 14 -2.54 -7.39 9.31
C ARG A 14 -3.87 -7.67 10.03
N GLN A 15 -4.91 -6.85 9.92
CA GLN A 15 -6.21 -7.10 10.59
C GLN A 15 -7.37 -7.30 9.61
N ILE A 16 -7.51 -6.49 8.56
CA ILE A 16 -8.53 -6.75 7.51
C ILE A 16 -8.02 -7.73 6.46
N ALA A 17 -6.74 -7.73 6.08
CA ALA A 17 -6.22 -8.89 5.36
C ALA A 17 -6.20 -10.10 6.29
N ARG A 18 -6.02 -10.01 7.62
CA ARG A 18 -6.32 -11.15 8.52
C ARG A 18 -7.79 -11.58 8.47
N GLN A 19 -8.80 -10.71 8.37
CA GLN A 19 -10.20 -11.16 8.20
C GLN A 19 -10.54 -11.70 6.79
N ARG A 20 -10.01 -11.10 5.72
CA ARG A 20 -10.14 -11.60 4.34
C ARG A 20 -9.27 -12.84 4.08
N TYR A 21 -8.13 -12.94 4.75
CA TYR A 21 -7.23 -14.09 4.81
C TYR A 21 -7.80 -15.14 5.75
N LEU A 22 -8.53 -14.84 6.82
CA LEU A 22 -9.25 -15.85 7.62
C LEU A 22 -10.36 -16.48 6.77
N ARG A 23 -11.15 -15.68 6.04
CA ARG A 23 -12.14 -16.20 5.08
C ARG A 23 -11.51 -16.96 3.89
N ARG A 24 -10.40 -16.46 3.33
CA ARG A 24 -9.64 -17.19 2.28
C ARG A 24 -8.80 -18.33 2.83
N ALA A 25 -8.41 -18.34 4.09
CA ALA A 25 -7.66 -19.40 4.76
C ALA A 25 -8.61 -20.51 5.18
N GLU A 26 -9.83 -20.22 5.59
CA GLU A 26 -10.88 -21.24 5.69
C GLU A 26 -11.06 -21.93 4.33
N GLN A 27 -11.10 -21.19 3.22
CA GLN A 27 -11.21 -21.79 1.88
C GLN A 27 -9.91 -22.42 1.32
N VAL A 28 -8.72 -21.89 1.63
CA VAL A 28 -7.43 -22.31 1.04
C VAL A 28 -6.60 -23.15 2.00
N LEU A 29 -6.50 -22.78 3.29
CA LEU A 29 -5.86 -23.57 4.34
C LEU A 29 -6.76 -24.70 4.86
N GLY A 30 -8.09 -24.54 4.81
CA GLY A 30 -9.04 -25.60 5.13
C GLY A 30 -9.18 -26.67 4.05
N HIS A 31 -8.68 -26.43 2.83
CA HIS A 31 -8.70 -27.41 1.73
C HIS A 31 -7.30 -27.89 1.30
N HIS A 32 -6.22 -27.10 1.50
CA HIS A 32 -4.86 -27.51 1.14
C HIS A 32 -3.81 -27.06 2.17
N PRO A 33 -3.42 -27.93 3.12
CA PRO A 33 -2.49 -27.60 4.20
C PRO A 33 -1.01 -27.53 3.77
N GLY A 34 -0.69 -27.34 2.49
CA GLY A 34 0.70 -27.19 2.00
C GLY A 34 1.17 -25.74 1.90
N PHE A 35 2.43 -25.47 2.27
CA PHE A 35 3.16 -24.31 1.78
C PHE A 35 3.27 -24.47 0.26
N ASN A 36 2.53 -23.67 -0.50
CA ASN A 36 2.57 -23.85 -1.94
C ASN A 36 3.88 -23.24 -2.46
N LEU A 37 4.91 -24.07 -2.64
CA LEU A 37 6.13 -23.71 -3.40
C LEU A 37 5.77 -23.08 -4.77
N ALA A 38 4.58 -23.37 -5.31
CA ALA A 38 4.08 -22.69 -6.49
C ALA A 38 3.82 -21.19 -6.30
N TYR A 39 3.61 -20.69 -5.07
CA TYR A 39 3.39 -19.26 -4.82
C TYR A 39 4.68 -18.46 -5.09
N TRP A 40 5.83 -18.95 -4.66
CA TRP A 40 7.11 -18.34 -5.04
C TRP A 40 7.30 -18.36 -6.57
N ARG A 41 7.03 -19.50 -7.22
CA ARG A 41 7.07 -19.58 -8.70
C ARG A 41 6.12 -18.59 -9.38
N ARG A 42 4.96 -18.27 -8.77
CA ARG A 42 4.07 -17.21 -9.28
C ARG A 42 4.71 -15.83 -9.16
N ILE A 43 5.40 -15.53 -8.06
CA ILE A 43 6.14 -14.27 -7.87
C ILE A 43 7.22 -14.13 -8.92
N VAL A 44 8.04 -15.17 -9.11
CA VAL A 44 9.10 -15.19 -10.14
C VAL A 44 8.55 -14.91 -11.54
N ARG A 45 7.41 -15.52 -11.89
CA ARG A 45 6.77 -15.35 -13.22
C ARG A 45 5.96 -14.06 -13.37
N ALA A 46 5.71 -13.32 -12.29
CA ALA A 46 4.80 -12.18 -12.32
C ALA A 46 5.35 -11.05 -13.18
N SER A 47 6.65 -10.76 -13.12
CA SER A 47 7.28 -9.70 -13.93
C SER A 47 7.03 -9.92 -15.43
N ASP A 48 7.41 -11.09 -15.95
CA ASP A 48 7.22 -11.44 -17.36
C ASP A 48 5.74 -11.47 -17.79
N ARG A 49 4.84 -11.83 -16.87
CA ARG A 49 3.40 -11.81 -17.14
C ARG A 49 2.90 -10.38 -17.30
N VAL A 50 3.35 -9.46 -16.44
CA VAL A 50 3.00 -8.03 -16.54
C VAL A 50 3.57 -7.43 -17.83
N ASP A 51 4.78 -7.80 -18.24
CA ASP A 51 5.33 -7.35 -19.54
C ASP A 51 4.50 -7.81 -20.74
N ARG A 52 4.03 -9.06 -20.73
CA ARG A 52 3.18 -9.58 -21.81
C ARG A 52 1.82 -8.90 -21.86
N LEU A 53 1.17 -8.75 -20.70
CA LEU A 53 -0.12 -8.07 -20.60
C LEU A 53 0.00 -6.59 -20.96
N GLY A 54 1.03 -5.91 -20.46
CA GLY A 54 1.29 -4.52 -20.76
C GLY A 54 1.49 -4.27 -22.25
N ARG A 55 2.28 -5.12 -22.93
CA ARG A 55 2.41 -5.03 -24.40
C ARG A 55 1.09 -5.27 -25.13
N HIS A 56 0.33 -6.27 -24.72
CA HIS A 56 -0.96 -6.59 -25.33
C HIS A 56 -1.98 -5.47 -25.17
N TRP A 57 -1.95 -4.73 -24.05
CA TRP A 57 -2.86 -3.64 -23.75
C TRP A 57 -2.31 -2.25 -24.06
N GLY A 58 -1.16 -2.15 -24.74
CA GLY A 58 -0.56 -0.86 -25.12
C GLY A 58 -0.12 0.01 -23.94
N TRP A 59 0.24 -0.59 -22.81
CA TRP A 59 0.70 0.15 -21.64
C TRP A 59 2.05 0.83 -21.90
N SER A 60 2.19 2.06 -21.40
CA SER A 60 3.48 2.76 -21.34
C SER A 60 4.47 2.00 -20.45
N ALA A 61 5.78 2.22 -20.68
CA ALA A 61 6.84 1.60 -19.91
C ALA A 61 6.70 1.85 -18.39
N ASP A 62 6.28 3.05 -17.98
CA ASP A 62 6.09 3.36 -16.57
C ASP A 62 4.87 2.66 -15.97
N GLN A 63 3.77 2.50 -16.72
CA GLN A 63 2.61 1.73 -16.26
C GLN A 63 2.99 0.28 -16.00
N VAL A 64 3.81 -0.31 -16.87
CA VAL A 64 4.37 -1.66 -16.67
C VAL A 64 5.23 -1.70 -15.41
N LYS A 65 6.18 -0.78 -15.25
CA LYS A 65 7.07 -0.70 -14.08
C LYS A 65 6.31 -0.54 -12.77
N LEU A 66 5.32 0.35 -12.73
CA LEU A 66 4.48 0.58 -11.55
C LEU A 66 3.63 -0.65 -11.23
N THR A 67 3.00 -1.25 -12.25
CA THR A 67 2.16 -2.44 -12.06
C THR A 67 2.98 -3.60 -11.51
N LYS A 68 4.21 -3.79 -12.01
CA LYS A 68 5.15 -4.77 -11.44
C LYS A 68 5.42 -4.49 -9.97
N ALA A 69 5.77 -3.25 -9.62
CA ALA A 69 6.02 -2.87 -8.23
C ALA A 69 4.80 -3.13 -7.33
N LEU A 70 3.62 -2.64 -7.71
CA LEU A 70 2.36 -2.86 -6.96
C LEU A 70 2.07 -4.35 -6.77
N LEU A 71 2.10 -5.12 -7.87
CA LEU A 71 1.78 -6.54 -7.86
C LEU A 71 2.76 -7.33 -6.99
N ILE A 72 4.06 -7.13 -7.17
CA ILE A 72 5.09 -7.82 -6.39
C ILE A 72 4.99 -7.43 -4.92
N THR A 73 4.74 -6.15 -4.59
CA THR A 73 4.54 -5.71 -3.19
C THR A 73 3.36 -6.46 -2.56
N ARG A 74 2.23 -6.55 -3.27
CA ARG A 74 1.05 -7.27 -2.79
C ARG A 74 1.30 -8.76 -2.61
N MET A 75 1.97 -9.40 -3.57
CA MET A 75 2.31 -10.81 -3.48
C MET A 75 3.31 -11.09 -2.35
N ALA A 76 4.27 -10.18 -2.11
CA ALA A 76 5.22 -10.28 -1.02
C ALA A 76 4.52 -10.32 0.33
N CYS A 77 3.56 -9.42 0.58
CA CYS A 77 2.82 -9.40 1.85
C CYS A 77 2.06 -10.70 2.10
N VAL A 78 1.35 -11.20 1.09
CA VAL A 78 0.63 -12.49 1.21
C VAL A 78 1.59 -13.64 1.46
N PHE A 79 2.74 -13.65 0.79
CA PHE A 79 3.77 -14.67 0.98
C PHE A 79 4.32 -14.66 2.41
N ILE A 80 4.62 -13.47 2.94
CA ILE A 80 5.15 -13.30 4.31
C ILE A 80 4.11 -13.69 5.35
N ASP A 81 2.86 -13.24 5.19
CA ASP A 81 1.77 -13.60 6.10
C ASP A 81 1.60 -15.12 6.17
N HIS A 82 1.70 -15.80 5.01
CA HIS A 82 1.64 -17.25 4.96
C HIS A 82 2.82 -17.91 5.67
N LEU A 83 4.04 -17.41 5.44
CA LEU A 83 5.24 -17.92 6.08
C LEU A 83 5.18 -17.78 7.61
N ILE A 84 4.77 -16.62 8.12
CA ILE A 84 4.60 -16.37 9.55
C ILE A 84 3.54 -17.31 10.15
N GLN A 85 2.41 -17.50 9.46
CA GLN A 85 1.37 -18.42 9.94
C GLN A 85 1.89 -19.85 10.05
N ARG A 86 2.75 -20.29 9.12
CA ARG A 86 3.39 -21.61 9.18
C ARG A 86 4.41 -21.70 10.31
N MET A 87 5.21 -20.66 10.52
CA MET A 87 6.15 -20.61 11.65
C MET A 87 5.41 -20.72 12.98
N LYS A 88 4.25 -20.08 13.13
CA LYS A 88 3.37 -20.24 14.30
C LYS A 88 2.85 -21.66 14.46
N GLN A 89 2.32 -22.25 13.39
CA GLN A 89 1.79 -23.63 13.40
C GLN A 89 2.87 -24.68 13.71
N ALA A 90 4.10 -24.45 13.25
CA ALA A 90 5.24 -25.31 13.51
C ALA A 90 5.91 -25.06 14.87
N GLY A 91 5.40 -24.14 15.68
CA GLY A 91 5.98 -23.79 16.98
C GLY A 91 7.34 -23.08 16.90
N ILE A 92 7.75 -22.59 15.72
CA ILE A 92 9.01 -21.87 15.53
C ILE A 92 8.97 -20.48 16.18
N ILE A 93 7.79 -19.85 16.17
CA ILE A 93 7.55 -18.57 16.84
C ILE A 93 6.29 -18.66 17.72
N PRO A 94 6.27 -17.99 18.88
CA PRO A 94 5.13 -18.02 19.77
C PRO A 94 3.93 -17.27 19.16
N PRO A 95 2.69 -17.69 19.49
CA PRO A 95 1.49 -16.97 19.10
C PRO A 95 1.27 -15.76 20.03
N HIS A 96 2.12 -14.73 19.96
CA HIS A 96 1.93 -13.51 20.76
C HIS A 96 0.97 -12.50 20.08
N PRO A 97 0.18 -11.72 20.86
CA PRO A 97 -0.74 -10.71 20.33
C PRO A 97 -0.04 -9.52 19.66
N ASP A 98 1.12 -9.10 20.20
CA ASP A 98 1.81 -7.84 19.84
C ASP A 98 3.09 -8.04 19.01
N GLU A 99 3.49 -9.29 18.76
CA GLU A 99 4.69 -9.64 17.98
C GLU A 99 4.60 -9.71 16.44
N PRO A 100 3.45 -9.51 15.74
CA PRO A 100 3.45 -9.68 14.29
C PRO A 100 4.21 -8.57 13.54
N HIS A 101 4.78 -7.56 14.21
CA HIS A 101 5.51 -6.48 13.53
C HIS A 101 6.97 -6.81 13.21
N LEU A 102 7.75 -7.15 14.22
CA LEU A 102 9.19 -7.33 14.07
C LEU A 102 9.50 -8.55 13.18
N GLU A 103 8.78 -9.65 13.40
CA GLU A 103 8.98 -10.85 12.59
C GLU A 103 8.53 -10.63 11.14
N TRP A 104 7.46 -9.87 10.93
CA TRP A 104 7.04 -9.51 9.58
C TRP A 104 8.06 -8.65 8.85
N GLU A 105 8.65 -7.66 9.52
CA GLU A 105 9.73 -6.85 8.94
C GLU A 105 10.96 -7.70 8.61
N ARG A 106 11.33 -8.62 9.50
CA ARG A 106 12.41 -9.57 9.25
C ARG A 106 12.14 -10.41 8.01
N GLN A 107 10.94 -10.99 7.90
CA GLN A 107 10.56 -11.81 6.76
C GLN A 107 10.40 -11.00 5.47
N TYR A 108 10.00 -9.73 5.56
CA TYR A 108 10.00 -8.82 4.42
C TYR A 108 11.41 -8.50 3.93
N ARG A 109 12.37 -8.26 4.83
CA ARG A 109 13.79 -8.09 4.46
C ARG A 109 14.33 -9.36 3.81
N ASN A 110 14.03 -10.54 4.35
CA ASN A 110 14.43 -11.82 3.77
C ASN A 110 13.83 -12.02 2.37
N PHE A 111 12.55 -11.70 2.19
CA PHE A 111 11.88 -11.72 0.90
C PHE A 111 12.61 -10.83 -0.11
N LEU A 112 12.93 -9.59 0.24
CA LEU A 112 13.63 -8.66 -0.66
C LEU A 112 15.02 -9.21 -1.05
N LEU A 113 15.76 -9.76 -0.09
CA LEU A 113 17.06 -10.38 -0.36
C LEU A 113 16.93 -11.58 -1.31
N MET A 114 15.96 -12.47 -1.05
CA MET A 114 15.68 -13.62 -1.91
C MET A 114 15.28 -13.17 -3.33
N PHE A 115 14.37 -12.19 -3.43
CA PHE A 115 13.91 -11.62 -4.69
C PHE A 115 15.06 -10.99 -5.50
N LEU A 116 15.94 -10.23 -4.85
CA LEU A 116 17.11 -9.62 -5.50
C LEU A 116 18.17 -10.63 -5.95
N ARG A 117 18.23 -11.80 -5.31
CA ARG A 117 19.14 -12.90 -5.67
C ARG A 117 18.60 -13.81 -6.76
N THR A 118 17.34 -13.66 -7.16
CA THR A 118 16.68 -14.55 -8.14
C THR A 118 17.04 -14.13 -9.58
N PRO A 119 17.87 -14.90 -10.30
CA PRO A 119 18.34 -14.51 -11.64
C PRO A 119 17.24 -14.50 -12.70
N GLU A 120 16.18 -15.29 -12.53
CA GLU A 120 15.05 -15.39 -13.47
C GLU A 120 14.26 -14.09 -13.58
N ILE A 121 14.36 -13.21 -12.58
CA ILE A 121 13.68 -11.91 -12.57
C ILE A 121 14.65 -10.86 -13.13
N LYS A 122 14.50 -10.54 -14.41
CA LYS A 122 15.43 -9.68 -15.17
C LYS A 122 15.56 -8.26 -14.58
N ASP A 123 14.45 -7.66 -14.20
CA ASP A 123 14.34 -6.27 -13.74
C ASP A 123 14.21 -6.13 -12.21
N ARG A 124 14.62 -7.15 -11.44
CA ARG A 124 14.44 -7.23 -9.98
C ARG A 124 14.89 -6.00 -9.20
N ARG A 125 16.02 -5.38 -9.56
CA ARG A 125 16.54 -4.17 -8.89
C ARG A 125 15.64 -2.96 -9.13
N GLU A 126 15.14 -2.81 -10.35
CA GLU A 126 14.24 -1.72 -10.72
C GLU A 126 12.87 -1.90 -10.06
N ILE A 127 12.35 -3.13 -10.02
CA ILE A 127 11.13 -3.44 -9.28
C ILE A 127 11.27 -3.02 -7.82
N VAL A 128 12.33 -3.46 -7.12
CA VAL A 128 12.54 -3.11 -5.70
C VAL A 128 12.68 -1.60 -5.50
N LYS A 129 13.39 -0.89 -6.39
CA LYS A 129 13.50 0.57 -6.34
C LYS A 129 12.13 1.24 -6.48
N ASN A 130 11.27 0.74 -7.38
CA ASN A 130 9.91 1.26 -7.55
C ASN A 130 9.01 0.89 -6.37
N MET A 131 9.17 -0.29 -5.76
CA MET A 131 8.48 -0.64 -4.51
C MET A 131 8.83 0.33 -3.38
N GLN A 132 10.12 0.69 -3.23
CA GLN A 132 10.55 1.67 -2.23
C GLN A 132 9.97 3.07 -2.50
N ARG A 133 9.99 3.52 -3.75
CA ARG A 133 9.40 4.82 -4.14
C ARG A 133 7.90 4.84 -3.87
N LEU A 134 7.21 3.77 -4.22
CA LEU A 134 5.79 3.60 -4.01
C LEU A 134 5.46 3.61 -2.51
N HIS A 135 6.24 2.88 -1.70
CA HIS A 135 6.09 2.88 -0.26
C HIS A 135 6.25 4.29 0.34
N ARG A 136 7.25 5.06 -0.08
CA ARG A 136 7.42 6.46 0.36
C ARG A 136 6.26 7.34 -0.07
N TYR A 137 5.74 7.13 -1.27
CA TYR A 137 4.61 7.89 -1.80
C TYR A 137 3.30 7.61 -1.05
N THR A 138 3.04 6.36 -0.66
CA THR A 138 1.81 5.96 0.03
C THR A 138 1.92 6.01 1.55
N THR A 139 3.11 6.20 2.10
CA THR A 139 3.31 6.38 3.54
C THR A 139 3.11 7.84 3.91
N PRO A 140 2.24 8.16 4.88
CA PRO A 140 2.12 9.52 5.38
C PRO A 140 3.44 10.01 5.97
N PRO A 141 3.80 11.29 5.75
CA PRO A 141 4.95 11.91 6.42
C PRO A 141 4.83 11.81 7.95
N VAL A 142 5.95 11.66 8.64
CA VAL A 142 6.02 11.60 10.11
C VAL A 142 5.46 12.89 10.71
N SER A 143 5.78 14.04 10.12
CA SER A 143 5.23 15.34 10.54
C SER A 143 3.71 15.38 10.53
N LEU A 144 3.06 14.69 9.58
CA LEU A 144 1.61 14.58 9.49
C LEU A 144 1.04 13.63 10.56
N LEU A 145 1.74 12.53 10.85
CA LEU A 145 1.35 11.61 11.92
C LEU A 145 1.45 12.27 13.29
N GLU A 146 2.53 13.01 13.56
CA GLU A 146 2.69 13.79 14.79
C GLU A 146 1.60 14.85 14.92
N PHE A 147 1.33 15.58 13.84
CA PHE A 147 0.27 16.57 13.81
C PHE A 147 -1.08 15.95 14.17
N ARG A 148 -1.41 14.81 13.57
CA ARG A 148 -2.64 14.07 13.89
C ARG A 148 -2.66 13.69 15.37
N GLN A 149 -1.61 13.08 15.90
CA GLN A 149 -1.56 12.67 17.31
C GLN A 149 -1.79 13.85 18.28
N ARG A 150 -1.21 15.02 18.00
CA ARG A 150 -1.29 16.20 18.87
C ARG A 150 -2.59 17.00 18.71
N HIS A 151 -3.09 17.16 17.49
CA HIS A 151 -4.12 18.16 17.18
C HIS A 151 -5.46 17.55 16.77
N TRP A 152 -5.59 16.23 16.68
CA TRP A 152 -6.80 15.60 16.17
C TRP A 152 -8.06 15.90 17.00
N ARG A 153 -7.93 16.02 18.33
CA ARG A 153 -9.06 16.38 19.21
C ARG A 153 -9.63 17.75 18.86
N TRP A 154 -8.78 18.71 18.50
CA TRP A 154 -9.19 20.05 18.08
C TRP A 154 -9.87 20.03 16.72
N PHE A 155 -9.31 19.31 15.74
CA PHE A 155 -9.93 19.15 14.42
C PHE A 155 -11.31 18.48 14.49
N ALA A 156 -11.44 17.46 15.34
CA ALA A 156 -12.69 16.76 15.57
C ALA A 156 -13.79 17.69 16.09
N ALA A 157 -13.43 18.65 16.96
CA ALA A 157 -14.35 19.61 17.53
C ALA A 157 -14.70 20.75 16.56
N LEU A 158 -13.75 21.21 15.75
CA LEU A 158 -13.92 22.36 14.86
C LEU A 158 -14.62 22.02 13.54
N MET A 159 -14.57 20.78 13.08
CA MET A 159 -15.06 20.40 11.74
C MET A 159 -16.01 19.19 11.73
N PRO A 160 -17.04 19.14 12.59
CA PRO A 160 -17.95 17.99 12.65
C PRO A 160 -18.73 17.77 11.34
N SER A 161 -19.13 18.85 10.66
CA SER A 161 -19.87 18.78 9.38
C SER A 161 -19.05 18.18 8.24
N LEU A 162 -17.73 18.39 8.25
CA LEU A 162 -16.84 17.87 7.22
C LEU A 162 -16.51 16.39 7.47
N LEU A 163 -16.52 15.98 8.74
CA LEU A 163 -16.28 14.60 9.20
C LEU A 163 -17.53 13.72 9.12
N ALA A 164 -18.72 14.32 9.05
CA ALA A 164 -20.02 13.65 8.93
C ALA A 164 -20.51 13.51 7.47
N SER A 165 -19.64 13.74 6.48
CA SER A 165 -20.07 13.75 5.07
C SER A 165 -20.54 12.36 4.62
N PRO A 166 -21.75 12.24 4.03
CA PRO A 166 -22.28 10.96 3.55
C PRO A 166 -21.59 10.44 2.28
N ASN A 167 -20.74 11.24 1.63
CA ASN A 167 -19.99 10.83 0.46
C ASN A 167 -18.54 11.41 0.46
N PRO A 168 -17.60 10.73 1.13
CA PRO A 168 -16.21 11.18 1.27
C PRO A 168 -15.49 11.33 -0.07
N ASN A 169 -15.85 10.47 -1.04
CA ASN A 169 -15.25 10.47 -2.37
C ASN A 169 -15.56 11.77 -3.13
N THR A 170 -16.77 12.32 -2.99
CA THR A 170 -17.12 13.59 -3.64
C THR A 170 -16.44 14.81 -3.04
N LEU A 171 -16.15 14.84 -1.72
CA LEU A 171 -15.36 15.90 -1.10
C LEU A 171 -13.92 15.92 -1.63
N PHE A 172 -13.36 14.73 -1.87
CA PHE A 172 -11.96 14.57 -2.27
C PHE A 172 -11.73 14.78 -3.78
N ILE A 173 -12.61 14.26 -4.63
CA ILE A 173 -12.52 14.42 -6.09
C ILE A 173 -12.81 15.88 -6.51
N ARG A 174 -13.73 16.58 -5.82
CA ARG A 174 -14.08 17.98 -6.12
C ARG A 174 -13.09 19.00 -5.58
N ARG A 175 -12.39 18.71 -4.46
CA ARG A 175 -11.22 19.50 -4.04
C ARG A 175 -10.03 19.11 -4.91
N GLN A 176 -10.17 19.40 -6.19
CA GLN A 176 -9.11 19.25 -7.18
C GLN A 176 -7.83 19.86 -6.61
N LEU A 177 -6.80 19.01 -6.53
CA LEU A 177 -5.47 19.39 -6.09
C LEU A 177 -5.06 20.64 -6.87
N HIS A 178 -5.03 21.80 -6.20
CA HIS A 178 -4.42 22.98 -6.78
C HIS A 178 -2.91 22.70 -6.80
N LEU A 179 -2.44 22.30 -7.97
CA LEU A 179 -1.04 21.99 -8.25
C LEU A 179 -0.25 23.25 -8.63
N ASP A 180 -0.94 24.39 -8.77
CA ASP A 180 -0.33 25.68 -9.00
C ASP A 180 0.42 26.15 -7.73
N GLY A 181 1.65 26.61 -7.94
CA GLY A 181 2.54 27.13 -6.91
C GLY A 181 3.66 26.16 -6.49
N PRO A 182 4.31 26.41 -5.33
CA PRO A 182 5.49 25.66 -4.90
C PRO A 182 5.21 24.16 -4.70
N PRO A 183 6.02 23.25 -5.27
CA PRO A 183 5.76 21.80 -5.22
C PRO A 183 5.65 21.23 -3.80
N VAL A 184 6.44 21.73 -2.85
CA VAL A 184 6.41 21.31 -1.44
C VAL A 184 5.10 21.71 -0.76
N ALA A 185 4.59 22.90 -1.05
CA ALA A 185 3.31 23.35 -0.50
C ALA A 185 2.15 22.52 -1.07
N ALA A 186 2.17 22.24 -2.37
CA ALA A 186 1.22 21.33 -3.00
C ALA A 186 1.27 19.93 -2.37
N ALA A 187 2.47 19.37 -2.19
CA ALA A 187 2.68 18.07 -1.56
C ALA A 187 2.10 18.01 -0.14
N ARG A 188 2.38 19.00 0.71
CA ARG A 188 1.82 19.08 2.07
C ARG A 188 0.28 19.14 2.06
N ARG A 189 -0.30 19.95 1.16
CA ARG A 189 -1.76 20.04 1.00
C ARG A 189 -2.36 18.71 0.58
N ILE A 190 -1.74 18.01 -0.36
CA ILE A 190 -2.18 16.69 -0.83
C ILE A 190 -2.17 15.69 0.34
N CYS A 191 -1.03 15.56 1.02
CA CYS A 191 -0.89 14.66 2.16
C CYS A 191 -1.91 15.00 3.27
N PHE A 192 -2.10 16.27 3.60
CA PHE A 192 -3.09 16.71 4.58
C PHE A 192 -4.53 16.38 4.16
N THR A 193 -4.86 16.57 2.89
CA THR A 193 -6.20 16.26 2.36
C THR A 193 -6.43 14.74 2.37
N ALA A 194 -5.42 13.95 2.03
CA ALA A 194 -5.47 12.49 2.10
C ALA A 194 -5.65 12.01 3.55
N ALA A 195 -4.98 12.65 4.52
CA ALA A 195 -5.20 12.42 5.95
C ALA A 195 -6.65 12.69 6.37
N LEU A 196 -7.20 13.84 5.96
CA LEU A 196 -8.58 14.20 6.27
C LEU A 196 -9.59 13.21 5.68
N TYR A 197 -9.39 12.80 4.42
CA TYR A 197 -10.16 11.73 3.80
C TYR A 197 -10.09 10.44 4.63
N SER A 198 -8.88 10.10 5.09
CA SER A 198 -8.64 8.88 5.86
C SER A 198 -9.35 8.88 7.20
N ASP A 199 -9.43 10.04 7.84
CA ASP A 199 -10.17 10.19 9.09
C ASP A 199 -11.69 10.10 8.89
N ILE A 200 -12.22 10.60 7.77
CA ILE A 200 -13.64 10.39 7.42
C ILE A 200 -13.90 8.90 7.21
N GLN A 201 -13.03 8.21 6.46
CA GLN A 201 -13.15 6.78 6.20
C GLN A 201 -13.08 5.95 7.49
N GLU A 202 -12.18 6.31 8.41
CA GLU A 202 -12.06 5.64 9.71
C GLU A 202 -13.31 5.79 10.58
N ARG A 203 -13.93 6.97 10.59
CA ARG A 203 -15.12 7.21 11.41
C ARG A 203 -16.40 6.66 10.81
N ALA A 204 -16.66 7.00 9.54
CA ALA A 204 -17.92 6.67 8.89
C ALA A 204 -17.97 5.21 8.42
N TYR A 205 -16.83 4.62 8.06
CA TYR A 205 -16.76 3.28 7.45
C TYR A 205 -15.90 2.30 8.23
N ARG A 206 -15.36 2.69 9.39
CA ARG A 206 -14.46 1.87 10.24
C ARG A 206 -13.24 1.34 9.48
N GLN A 207 -12.85 2.05 8.42
CA GLN A 207 -11.68 1.72 7.61
C GLN A 207 -10.44 2.27 8.31
N GLN A 208 -9.43 1.44 8.57
CA GLN A 208 -8.23 1.93 9.24
C GLN A 208 -7.55 3.07 8.47
N TRP A 209 -7.14 4.08 9.21
CA TRP A 209 -6.68 5.35 8.66
C TRP A 209 -5.52 5.22 7.65
N MET A 210 -4.47 4.44 7.96
CA MET A 210 -3.31 4.29 7.05
C MET A 210 -3.72 3.66 5.71
N TYR A 211 -4.68 2.73 5.72
CA TYR A 211 -5.21 2.10 4.51
C TYR A 211 -6.04 3.09 3.69
N ALA A 212 -6.92 3.85 4.34
CA ALA A 212 -7.64 4.93 3.65
C ALA A 212 -6.67 5.96 3.05
N TYR A 213 -5.53 6.22 3.70
CA TYR A 213 -4.50 7.12 3.20
C TYR A 213 -3.80 6.56 1.98
N SER A 214 -3.33 5.31 2.04
CA SER A 214 -2.66 4.62 0.93
C SER A 214 -3.56 4.52 -0.30
N ASP A 215 -4.82 4.08 -0.12
CA ASP A 215 -5.82 3.99 -1.21
C ASP A 215 -6.09 5.37 -1.83
N CYS A 216 -6.19 6.40 -1.00
CA CYS A 216 -6.35 7.77 -1.43
C CYS A 216 -5.16 8.25 -2.28
N MET A 217 -3.94 8.07 -1.80
CA MET A 217 -2.71 8.43 -2.52
C MET A 217 -2.60 7.65 -3.83
N LEU A 218 -2.92 6.35 -3.83
CA LEU A 218 -2.93 5.54 -5.04
C LEU A 218 -3.88 6.07 -6.11
N ARG A 219 -5.11 6.44 -5.73
CA ARG A 219 -6.09 7.01 -6.66
C ARG A 219 -5.61 8.32 -7.27
N LEU A 220 -4.77 9.06 -6.55
CA LEU A 220 -4.16 10.29 -7.05
C LEU A 220 -2.93 10.06 -7.94
N TYR A 221 -2.41 8.83 -8.02
CA TYR A 221 -1.12 8.57 -8.65
C TYR A 221 -1.07 9.02 -10.12
N ASP A 222 -2.07 8.66 -10.92
CA ASP A 222 -2.08 9.01 -12.35
C ASP A 222 -2.11 10.53 -12.57
N ARG A 223 -2.84 11.25 -11.71
CA ARG A 223 -2.90 12.72 -11.75
C ARG A 223 -1.58 13.35 -11.32
N LEU A 224 -0.95 12.82 -10.27
CA LEU A 224 0.32 13.35 -9.75
C LEU A 224 1.52 12.97 -10.61
N ARG A 225 1.45 11.86 -11.34
CA ARG A 225 2.45 11.49 -12.33
C ARG A 225 2.58 12.53 -13.43
N ALA A 226 1.49 13.20 -13.82
CA ALA A 226 1.53 14.31 -14.76
C ALA A 226 2.24 15.56 -14.21
N THR A 227 2.56 15.60 -12.91
CA THR A 227 3.25 16.72 -12.24
C THR A 227 4.45 16.22 -11.44
N PRO A 228 5.55 15.85 -12.12
CA PRO A 228 6.67 15.11 -11.52
C PRO A 228 7.34 15.84 -10.35
N GLN A 229 7.39 17.17 -10.38
CA GLN A 229 7.93 17.97 -9.26
C GLN A 229 7.13 17.81 -7.96
N VAL A 230 5.80 17.70 -8.03
CA VAL A 230 4.95 17.50 -6.84
C VAL A 230 5.07 16.08 -6.34
N LEU A 231 5.09 15.10 -7.25
CA LEU A 231 5.33 13.70 -6.89
C LEU A 231 6.67 13.51 -6.18
N ALA A 232 7.74 14.14 -6.69
CA ALA A 232 9.05 14.12 -6.05
C ALA A 232 9.02 14.77 -4.65
N ALA A 233 8.32 15.90 -4.51
CA ALA A 233 8.14 16.57 -3.24
C ALA A 233 7.40 15.68 -2.22
N ILE A 234 6.34 14.97 -2.62
CA ILE A 234 5.63 14.01 -1.75
C ILE A 234 6.57 12.91 -1.25
N ILE A 235 7.36 12.32 -2.15
CA ILE A 235 8.30 11.24 -1.81
C ILE A 235 9.40 11.70 -0.85
N ALA A 236 9.70 13.01 -0.83
CA ALA A 236 10.72 13.64 -0.01
C ALA A 236 10.17 14.34 1.24
N LEU A 237 8.85 14.27 1.50
CA LEU A 237 8.26 14.85 2.70
C LEU A 237 8.52 13.94 3.91
N ASP A 238 9.14 14.52 4.94
CA ASP A 238 9.30 13.94 6.27
C ASP A 238 8.22 14.41 7.24
#